data_AF-A0A963SQU2-F1
#
_entry.id   AF-A0A963SQU2-F1
#
_cell.length_a   1.000
_cell.length_b   1.000
_cell.length_c   1.000
_cell.angle_alpha   90.00
_cell.angle_beta   90.00
_cell.angle_gamma   90.00
#
_symmetry.space_group_name_H-M   'P 1'
#
loop_
_entity.id
_entity.type
_entity.pdbx_description
1 polymer ?
#
loop_
_entity_poly.entity_id
_entity_poly.type
_entity_poly.pdbx_seq_one_letter_code
_entity_poly.pdbx_strand_id
1 'polypeptide(L)'
;EVTGFIFKVQANMDPQHRDRIAFMRMVSGTFRRGMKLTPSGLGKPIAVHSPILFFAQDREIADTAEAGDIIGIPNHGTLRVGDTLSEKNAFRFTGLPNFAPEILRRIALRDPTKTKQLRKALDDLSEEGVIQVFYPEFGAQWIVGVVGQLQLEVLISRLEAEYKVEAGLEASPFATARWLKGDAKALEEFEKFNRSNLAKDRDGDLVFMAKSPWDVNYQEEKNPELTFSATKER
;
A
#
# COMPACT_ATOMS: atom_id res chain seq x y z
N GLU A 1 -27.46 7.84 -4.55
CA GLU A 1 -26.46 6.85 -4.95
C GLU A 1 -25.47 6.73 -3.80
N VAL A 2 -25.16 5.51 -3.38
CA VAL A 2 -24.18 5.24 -2.32
C VAL A 2 -22.79 5.38 -2.89
N THR A 3 -21.97 6.18 -2.22
CA THR A 3 -20.60 6.45 -2.64
C THR A 3 -19.68 6.53 -1.42
N GLY A 4 -18.47 6.02 -1.55
CA GLY A 4 -17.47 6.06 -0.49
C GLY A 4 -16.10 5.67 -1.00
N PHE A 5 -15.09 5.81 -0.14
CA PHE A 5 -13.73 5.39 -0.46
C PHE A 5 -13.10 4.63 0.71
N ILE A 6 -12.23 3.68 0.38
CA ILE A 6 -11.44 2.94 1.36
C ILE A 6 -10.26 3.81 1.77
N PHE A 7 -10.17 4.16 3.04
CA PHE A 7 -9.07 4.97 3.57
C PHE A 7 -8.10 4.17 4.45
N LYS A 8 -8.52 2.98 4.90
CA LYS A 8 -7.69 2.08 5.71
C LYS A 8 -8.05 0.64 5.41
N VAL A 9 -7.05 -0.23 5.34
CA VAL A 9 -7.23 -1.68 5.37
C VAL A 9 -6.45 -2.19 6.56
N GLN A 10 -7.02 -3.13 7.31
CA GLN A 10 -6.35 -3.76 8.45
C GLN A 10 -6.49 -5.27 8.29
N ALA A 11 -5.37 -5.98 8.24
CA ALA A 11 -5.38 -7.44 8.22
C ALA A 11 -5.27 -7.99 9.64
N ASN A 12 -5.69 -9.25 9.78
CA ASN A 12 -5.45 -10.07 10.95
C ASN A 12 -6.01 -9.48 12.26
N MET A 13 -7.23 -8.93 12.18
CA MET A 13 -7.91 -8.38 13.37
C MET A 13 -8.35 -9.47 14.35
N ASP A 14 -8.58 -10.69 13.87
CA ASP A 14 -8.78 -11.89 14.69
C ASP A 14 -7.69 -12.92 14.35
N PRO A 15 -6.82 -13.29 15.32
CA PRO A 15 -5.78 -14.30 15.13
C PRO A 15 -6.29 -15.66 14.63
N GLN A 16 -7.56 -16.00 14.90
CA GLN A 16 -8.13 -17.31 14.53
C GLN A 16 -8.60 -17.36 13.07
N HIS A 17 -9.14 -16.26 12.55
CA HIS A 17 -9.76 -16.22 11.22
C HIS A 17 -8.89 -15.52 10.17
N ARG A 18 -7.84 -14.78 10.59
CA ARG A 18 -7.01 -13.93 9.71
C ARG A 18 -7.85 -12.99 8.85
N ASP A 19 -8.91 -12.45 9.44
CA ASP A 19 -9.83 -11.57 8.73
C ASP A 19 -9.19 -10.21 8.46
N ARG A 20 -9.37 -9.73 7.24
CA ARG A 20 -8.97 -8.39 6.80
C ARG A 20 -10.23 -7.56 6.60
N ILE A 21 -10.21 -6.33 7.11
CA ILE A 21 -11.32 -5.38 7.02
C ILE A 21 -10.84 -4.15 6.26
N ALA A 22 -11.58 -3.78 5.22
CA ALA A 22 -11.43 -2.50 4.54
C ALA A 22 -12.41 -1.49 5.14
N PHE A 23 -11.89 -0.38 5.65
CA PHE A 23 -12.67 0.71 6.23
C PHE A 23 -13.04 1.68 5.13
N MET A 24 -14.33 1.75 4.84
CA MET A 24 -14.91 2.67 3.88
C MET A 24 -15.48 3.87 4.62
N ARG A 25 -15.09 5.08 4.20
CA ARG A 25 -15.80 6.31 4.57
C ARG A 25 -16.93 6.51 3.58
N MET A 26 -18.16 6.53 4.06
CA MET A 26 -19.30 6.89 3.23
C MET A 26 -19.34 8.41 3.00
N VAL A 27 -19.56 8.80 1.75
CA VAL A 27 -19.58 10.21 1.31
C VAL A 27 -20.98 10.64 0.90
N SER A 28 -21.77 9.77 0.28
CA SER A 28 -23.16 10.08 -0.06
C SER A 28 -24.05 8.84 -0.08
N GLY A 29 -25.36 9.07 -0.01
CA GLY A 29 -26.39 8.03 -0.05
C GLY A 29 -26.53 7.25 1.25
N THR A 30 -27.48 6.31 1.22
CA THR A 30 -27.80 5.41 2.34
C THR A 30 -27.47 3.99 1.95
N PHE A 31 -26.48 3.42 2.59
CA PHE A 31 -26.07 2.03 2.40
C PHE A 31 -27.04 1.09 3.10
N ARG A 32 -27.33 -0.04 2.46
CA ARG A 32 -28.14 -1.13 3.01
C ARG A 32 -27.38 -2.44 2.89
N ARG A 33 -27.47 -3.27 3.91
CA ARG A 33 -26.84 -4.60 3.92
C ARG A 33 -27.26 -5.41 2.68
N GLY A 34 -26.30 -6.07 2.06
CA GLY A 34 -26.47 -6.86 0.84
C GLY A 34 -26.45 -6.05 -0.46
N MET A 35 -26.33 -4.72 -0.39
CA MET A 35 -26.12 -3.90 -1.58
C MET A 35 -24.86 -4.30 -2.33
N LYS A 36 -24.93 -4.20 -3.66
CA LYS A 36 -23.78 -4.38 -4.55
C LYS A 36 -23.13 -3.03 -4.81
N LEU A 37 -21.86 -2.92 -4.46
CA LEU A 37 -21.04 -1.75 -4.73
C LEU A 37 -19.91 -2.13 -5.67
N THR A 38 -19.62 -1.28 -6.64
CA THR A 38 -18.57 -1.50 -7.63
C THR A 38 -17.33 -0.70 -7.23
N PRO A 39 -16.18 -1.36 -6.99
CA PRO A 39 -14.91 -0.70 -6.74
C PRO A 39 -14.29 -0.17 -8.04
N SER A 40 -13.66 1.00 -7.97
CA SER A 40 -13.02 1.68 -9.11
C SER A 40 -11.88 0.90 -9.74
N GLY A 41 -11.09 0.16 -8.95
CA GLY A 41 -9.93 -0.58 -9.46
C GLY A 41 -10.27 -1.89 -10.18
N LEU A 42 -11.11 -2.73 -9.57
CA LEU A 42 -11.43 -4.08 -10.07
C LEU A 42 -12.60 -4.12 -11.06
N GLY A 43 -13.48 -3.12 -11.04
CA GLY A 43 -14.66 -3.03 -11.93
C GLY A 43 -15.74 -4.09 -11.72
N LYS A 44 -15.56 -5.06 -10.80
CA LYS A 44 -16.54 -6.12 -10.49
C LYS A 44 -17.39 -5.73 -9.28
N PRO A 45 -18.73 -5.70 -9.38
CA PRO A 45 -19.59 -5.43 -8.24
C PRO A 45 -19.41 -6.46 -7.10
N ILE A 46 -19.25 -5.96 -5.88
CA ILE A 46 -19.11 -6.74 -4.64
C ILE A 46 -20.38 -6.55 -3.80
N ALA A 47 -21.01 -7.65 -3.40
CA ALA A 47 -22.13 -7.62 -2.47
C ALA A 47 -21.63 -7.52 -1.03
N VAL A 48 -22.05 -6.48 -0.31
CA VAL A 48 -21.60 -6.22 1.07
C VAL A 48 -22.60 -6.84 2.05
N HIS A 49 -22.44 -8.13 2.36
CA HIS A 49 -23.38 -8.88 3.21
C HIS A 49 -23.16 -8.71 4.71
N SER A 50 -21.92 -8.48 5.14
CA SER A 50 -21.55 -8.40 6.56
C SER A 50 -20.81 -7.09 6.87
N PRO A 51 -21.46 -5.94 6.66
CA PRO A 51 -20.91 -4.64 7.03
C PRO A 51 -20.80 -4.53 8.56
N ILE A 52 -19.63 -4.13 9.04
CA ILE A 52 -19.38 -3.87 10.46
C ILE A 52 -19.49 -2.36 10.67
N LEU A 53 -20.44 -1.90 11.48
CA LEU A 53 -20.45 -0.52 11.96
C LEU A 53 -19.61 -0.42 13.23
N PHE A 54 -18.83 0.66 13.33
CA PHE A 54 -18.00 0.95 14.49
C PHE A 54 -18.71 2.02 15.32
N PHE A 55 -19.50 1.59 16.31
CA PHE A 55 -20.14 2.48 17.29
C PHE A 55 -19.43 2.35 18.63
N ALA A 56 -18.72 3.40 19.04
CA ALA A 56 -17.99 3.45 20.30
C ALA A 56 -17.04 2.23 20.49
N GLN A 57 -17.28 1.39 21.50
CA GLN A 57 -16.46 0.20 21.79
C GLN A 57 -17.01 -1.08 21.15
N ASP A 58 -18.24 -1.04 20.63
CA ASP A 58 -18.96 -2.22 20.15
C ASP A 58 -18.93 -2.35 18.62
N ARG A 59 -18.90 -3.60 18.16
CA ARG A 59 -19.00 -3.95 16.74
C ARG A 59 -20.36 -4.56 16.51
N GLU A 60 -21.21 -3.85 15.78
CA GLU A 60 -22.53 -4.35 15.42
C GLU A 60 -22.64 -4.55 13.91
N ILE A 61 -23.40 -5.57 13.51
CA ILE A 61 -23.75 -5.76 12.11
C ILE A 61 -24.75 -4.67 11.76
N ALA A 62 -24.36 -3.86 10.78
CA ALA A 62 -25.18 -2.77 10.27
C ALA A 62 -26.26 -3.28 9.34
N ASP A 63 -27.52 -2.89 9.54
CA ASP A 63 -28.53 -3.00 8.50
C ASP A 63 -28.50 -1.80 7.54
N THR A 64 -28.18 -0.61 8.04
CA THR A 64 -28.08 0.64 7.27
C THR A 64 -26.92 1.52 7.75
N ALA A 65 -26.34 2.32 6.85
CA ALA A 65 -25.34 3.34 7.17
C ALA A 65 -25.55 4.58 6.29
N GLU A 66 -25.24 5.76 6.82
CA GLU A 66 -25.47 7.05 6.16
C GLU A 66 -24.16 7.73 5.74
N ALA A 67 -24.29 8.80 4.95
CA ALA A 67 -23.15 9.64 4.59
C ALA A 67 -22.43 10.17 5.85
N GLY A 68 -21.12 9.95 5.91
CA GLY A 68 -20.32 10.27 7.08
C GLY A 68 -20.03 9.07 7.99
N ASP A 69 -20.71 7.95 7.83
CA ASP A 69 -20.38 6.75 8.60
C ASP A 69 -19.11 6.06 8.07
N ILE A 70 -18.46 5.31 8.97
CA ILE A 70 -17.36 4.41 8.63
C ILE A 70 -17.89 2.99 8.73
N ILE A 71 -17.89 2.28 7.59
CA ILE A 71 -18.28 0.87 7.54
C ILE A 71 -17.05 0.01 7.28
N GLY A 72 -16.94 -1.10 8.01
CA GLY A 72 -15.96 -2.15 7.80
C GLY A 72 -16.51 -3.19 6.84
N ILE A 73 -15.81 -3.41 5.73
CA ILE A 73 -16.14 -4.42 4.73
C ILE A 73 -15.12 -5.56 4.86
N PRO A 74 -15.56 -6.80 5.16
CA PRO A 74 -14.69 -7.96 5.08
C PRO A 74 -14.03 -8.05 3.70
N ASN A 75 -12.72 -8.16 3.68
CA ASN A 75 -11.91 -8.01 2.48
C ASN A 75 -10.95 -9.19 2.33
N HIS A 76 -11.08 -9.94 1.24
CA HIS A 76 -10.17 -11.05 0.93
C HIS A 76 -9.08 -10.65 -0.07
N GLY A 77 -8.62 -9.39 0.00
CA GLY A 77 -7.59 -8.82 -0.88
C GLY A 77 -8.14 -8.18 -2.16
N THR A 78 -9.45 -7.98 -2.25
CA THR A 78 -10.09 -7.29 -3.38
C THR A 78 -10.05 -5.77 -3.22
N LEU A 79 -10.30 -5.26 -2.02
CA LEU A 79 -10.35 -3.83 -1.76
C LEU A 79 -9.00 -3.32 -1.27
N ARG A 80 -8.56 -2.17 -1.79
CA ARG A 80 -7.32 -1.51 -1.42
C ARG A 80 -7.59 -0.11 -0.88
N VAL A 81 -6.68 0.42 -0.07
CA VAL A 81 -6.69 1.83 0.30
C VAL A 81 -6.62 2.69 -0.96
N GLY A 82 -7.55 3.64 -1.10
CA GLY A 82 -7.74 4.47 -2.29
C GLY A 82 -8.92 4.04 -3.18
N ASP A 83 -9.42 2.81 -3.05
CA ASP A 83 -10.54 2.34 -3.87
C ASP A 83 -11.81 3.15 -3.58
N THR A 84 -12.47 3.60 -4.64
CA THR A 84 -13.80 4.21 -4.57
C THR A 84 -14.85 3.14 -4.80
N LEU A 85 -15.83 3.05 -3.91
CA LEU A 85 -17.00 2.20 -4.08
C LEU A 85 -18.21 3.06 -4.41
N SER A 86 -18.91 2.71 -5.49
CA SER A 86 -20.19 3.32 -5.86
C SER A 86 -21.10 2.30 -6.55
N GLU A 87 -22.39 2.59 -6.63
CA GLU A 87 -23.34 1.69 -7.32
C GLU A 87 -23.02 1.60 -8.82
N LYS A 88 -22.71 2.73 -9.47
CA LYS A 88 -22.53 2.80 -10.93
C LYS A 88 -21.08 2.87 -11.41
N ASN A 89 -20.11 2.91 -10.49
CA ASN A 89 -18.69 3.14 -10.81
C ASN A 89 -18.42 4.40 -11.63
N ALA A 90 -19.18 5.47 -11.38
CA ALA A 90 -19.20 6.65 -12.24
C ALA A 90 -18.05 7.63 -11.97
N PHE A 91 -17.34 7.50 -10.84
CA PHE A 91 -16.27 8.42 -10.47
C PHE A 91 -15.29 7.79 -9.48
N ARG A 92 -14.10 8.41 -9.36
CA ARG A 92 -13.01 8.02 -8.46
C ARG A 92 -12.66 9.19 -7.55
N PHE A 93 -12.65 8.96 -6.25
CA PHE A 93 -12.10 9.90 -5.28
C PHE A 93 -10.57 9.95 -5.42
N THR A 94 -10.01 11.17 -5.41
CA THR A 94 -8.57 11.43 -5.42
C THR A 94 -8.11 11.91 -4.04
N GLY A 95 -6.80 12.10 -3.85
CA GLY A 95 -6.27 12.72 -2.63
C GLY A 95 -5.76 11.77 -1.54
N LEU A 96 -5.63 10.46 -1.83
CA LEU A 96 -4.92 9.50 -0.97
C LEU A 96 -3.60 9.06 -1.61
N PRO A 97 -2.57 9.93 -1.68
CA PRO A 97 -1.29 9.56 -2.26
C PRO A 97 -0.46 8.69 -1.32
N ASN A 98 0.38 7.85 -1.91
CA ASN A 98 1.60 7.39 -1.28
C ASN A 98 2.63 8.52 -1.26
N PHE A 99 3.30 8.68 -0.13
CA PHE A 99 4.40 9.63 0.04
C PHE A 99 5.72 8.88 0.02
N ALA A 100 6.76 9.46 -0.55
CA ALA A 100 8.10 8.88 -0.49
C ALA A 100 8.48 8.69 0.99
N PRO A 101 9.04 7.52 1.35
CA PRO A 101 9.41 7.24 2.72
C PRO A 101 10.56 8.16 3.18
N GLU A 102 10.56 8.49 4.48
CA GLU A 102 11.65 9.24 5.11
C GLU A 102 12.77 8.33 5.58
N ILE A 103 12.43 7.09 5.97
CA ILE A 103 13.38 6.11 6.49
C ILE A 103 13.33 4.87 5.62
N LEU A 104 14.47 4.55 5.02
CA LEU A 104 14.69 3.29 4.29
C LEU A 104 15.51 2.33 5.14
N ARG A 105 15.06 1.09 5.22
CA ARG A 105 15.81 -0.01 5.83
C ARG A 105 15.79 -1.23 4.94
N ARG A 106 16.88 -1.98 4.97
CA ARG A 106 16.97 -3.25 4.29
C ARG A 106 16.46 -4.34 5.21
N ILE A 107 15.66 -5.27 4.69
CA ILE A 107 15.19 -6.39 5.47
C ILE A 107 16.16 -7.57 5.35
N ALA A 108 16.65 -8.04 6.49
CA ALA A 108 17.57 -9.15 6.60
C ALA A 108 16.83 -10.34 7.21
N LEU A 109 16.53 -11.34 6.40
CA LEU A 109 15.83 -12.54 6.86
C LEU A 109 16.82 -13.45 7.59
N ARG A 110 16.48 -13.91 8.80
CA ARG A 110 17.34 -14.84 9.57
C ARG A 110 17.34 -16.26 8.99
N ASP A 111 16.18 -16.70 8.52
CA ASP A 111 15.97 -18.03 7.92
C ASP A 111 15.66 -17.89 6.42
N PRO A 112 16.63 -18.15 5.52
CA PRO A 112 16.45 -18.01 4.08
C PRO A 112 15.28 -18.83 3.49
N THR A 113 14.84 -19.89 4.17
CA THR A 113 13.73 -20.74 3.70
C THR A 113 12.38 -20.03 3.75
N LYS A 114 12.26 -18.98 4.58
CA LYS A 114 11.01 -18.22 4.80
C LYS A 114 10.79 -17.06 3.83
N THR A 115 11.62 -16.94 2.78
CA THR A 115 11.54 -15.84 1.80
C THR A 115 10.14 -15.64 1.21
N LYS A 116 9.43 -16.72 0.86
CA LYS A 116 8.05 -16.63 0.33
C LYS A 116 7.06 -16.08 1.36
N GLN A 117 7.22 -16.46 2.62
CA GLN A 117 6.37 -16.01 3.72
C GLN A 117 6.64 -14.54 4.05
N LEU A 118 7.91 -14.14 4.03
CA LEU A 118 8.30 -12.73 4.17
C LEU A 118 7.67 -11.88 3.07
N ARG A 119 7.72 -12.32 1.81
CA ARG A 119 7.13 -11.56 0.69
C ARG A 119 5.66 -11.28 0.93
N LYS A 120 4.91 -12.34 1.25
CA LYS A 120 3.48 -12.25 1.56
C LYS A 120 3.23 -11.27 2.71
N ALA A 121 4.01 -11.37 3.79
CA ALA A 121 3.86 -10.50 4.95
C ALA A 121 4.12 -9.03 4.62
N LEU A 122 5.17 -8.74 3.84
CA LEU A 122 5.50 -7.39 3.40
C LEU A 122 4.43 -6.82 2.48
N ASP A 123 3.94 -7.61 1.53
CA ASP A 123 2.85 -7.19 0.64
C ASP A 123 1.59 -6.87 1.45
N ASP A 124 1.20 -7.75 2.38
CA ASP A 124 0.03 -7.56 3.25
C ASP A 124 0.16 -6.28 4.10
N LEU A 125 1.29 -6.09 4.79
CA LEU A 125 1.56 -4.90 5.61
C LEU A 125 1.67 -3.60 4.78
N SER A 126 2.13 -3.71 3.53
CA SER A 126 2.14 -2.57 2.62
C SER A 126 0.75 -2.19 2.12
N GLU A 127 -0.17 -3.17 2.01
CA GLU A 127 -1.58 -2.89 1.68
C GLU A 127 -2.25 -2.03 2.72
N GLU A 128 -2.00 -2.36 3.98
CA GLU A 128 -2.52 -1.64 5.13
C GLU A 128 -1.99 -0.20 5.20
N GLY A 129 -0.95 0.12 4.44
CA GLY A 129 -0.28 1.41 4.46
C GLY A 129 0.67 1.59 5.64
N VAL A 130 1.02 0.49 6.35
CA VAL A 130 1.98 0.53 7.46
C VAL A 130 3.38 0.82 6.93
N ILE A 131 3.74 0.21 5.79
CA ILE A 131 5.04 0.33 5.14
C ILE A 131 4.90 0.47 3.63
N GLN A 132 5.97 0.91 2.98
CA GLN A 132 6.19 0.72 1.55
C GLN A 132 7.28 -0.34 1.37
N VAL A 133 7.14 -1.14 0.32
CA VAL A 133 8.08 -2.21 0.00
C VAL A 133 8.61 -1.95 -1.40
N PHE A 134 9.94 -1.99 -1.50
CA PHE A 134 10.66 -1.84 -2.75
C PHE A 134 11.48 -3.10 -3.00
N TYR A 135 11.38 -3.60 -4.22
CA TYR A 135 12.05 -4.77 -4.73
C TYR A 135 13.15 -4.30 -5.69
N PRO A 136 14.42 -4.20 -5.24
CA PRO A 136 15.51 -3.78 -6.11
C PRO A 136 15.63 -4.67 -7.36
N GLU A 137 15.88 -4.06 -8.51
CA GLU A 137 16.18 -4.77 -9.76
C GLU A 137 17.52 -5.51 -9.68
N PHE A 138 18.42 -5.00 -8.82
CA PHE A 138 19.72 -5.59 -8.55
C PHE A 138 19.93 -5.81 -7.05
N GLY A 139 20.32 -7.03 -6.68
CA GLY A 139 20.49 -7.46 -5.30
C GLY A 139 19.31 -8.29 -4.77
N ALA A 140 19.56 -9.09 -3.74
CA ALA A 140 18.58 -10.05 -3.23
C ALA A 140 17.72 -9.51 -2.08
N GLN A 141 18.17 -8.44 -1.41
CA GLN A 141 17.55 -7.96 -0.19
C GLN A 141 16.55 -6.84 -0.49
N TRP A 142 15.33 -6.98 0.03
CA TRP A 142 14.27 -6.01 -0.16
C TRP A 142 14.44 -4.81 0.78
N ILE A 143 13.82 -3.70 0.38
CA ILE A 143 13.91 -2.44 1.11
C ILE A 143 12.51 -2.06 1.56
N VAL A 144 12.40 -1.74 2.84
CA VAL A 144 11.18 -1.21 3.44
C VAL A 144 11.36 0.29 3.66
N GLY A 145 10.34 1.04 3.27
CA GLY A 145 10.25 2.48 3.48
C GLY A 145 9.13 2.82 4.45
N VAL A 146 9.42 3.71 5.39
CA VAL A 146 8.45 4.22 6.35
C VAL A 146 8.57 5.73 6.51
N VAL A 147 7.53 6.36 7.05
CA VAL A 147 7.55 7.78 7.40
C VAL A 147 8.11 7.97 8.81
N GLY A 148 7.85 7.03 9.73
CA GLY A 148 8.31 7.13 11.13
C GLY A 148 8.96 5.86 11.66
N GLN A 149 9.89 6.01 12.60
CA GLN A 149 10.65 4.89 13.18
C GLN A 149 9.77 3.82 13.83
N LEU A 150 8.69 4.21 14.50
CA LEU A 150 7.75 3.27 15.14
C LEU A 150 7.19 2.24 14.15
N GLN A 151 7.02 2.62 12.87
CA GLN A 151 6.51 1.69 11.85
C GLN A 151 7.50 0.53 11.58
N LEU A 152 8.80 0.74 11.76
CA LEU A 152 9.81 -0.32 11.67
C LEU A 152 9.72 -1.31 12.84
N GLU A 153 9.50 -0.80 14.05
CA GLU A 153 9.33 -1.63 15.24
C GLU A 153 8.05 -2.46 15.16
N VAL A 154 6.95 -1.82 14.73
CA VAL A 154 5.68 -2.50 14.44
C VAL A 154 5.84 -3.56 13.34
N LEU A 155 6.57 -3.26 12.27
CA LEU A 155 6.86 -4.21 11.20
C LEU A 155 7.52 -5.49 11.75
N ILE A 156 8.61 -5.36 12.50
CA ILE A 156 9.35 -6.52 13.03
C ILE A 156 8.49 -7.33 14.00
N SER A 157 7.80 -6.65 14.91
CA SER A 157 6.87 -7.30 15.85
C SER A 157 5.77 -8.08 15.13
N ARG A 158 5.15 -7.50 14.09
CA ARG A 158 4.09 -8.17 13.32
C ARG A 158 4.60 -9.33 12.46
N LEU A 159 5.79 -9.21 11.86
CA LEU A 159 6.41 -10.31 11.11
C LEU A 159 6.59 -11.55 11.99
N GLU A 160 7.07 -11.36 13.22
CA GLU A 160 7.26 -12.45 14.17
C GLU A 160 5.92 -12.99 14.70
N ALA A 161 5.03 -12.10 15.17
CA ALA A 161 3.78 -12.49 15.79
C ALA A 161 2.82 -13.19 14.82
N GLU A 162 2.59 -12.59 13.65
CA GLU A 162 1.53 -12.98 12.71
C GLU A 162 2.03 -13.97 11.65
N TYR A 163 3.27 -13.79 11.19
CA TYR A 163 3.83 -14.57 10.08
C TYR A 163 4.89 -15.56 10.55
N LYS A 164 5.31 -15.57 11.82
CA LYS A 164 6.40 -16.43 12.32
C LYS A 164 7.69 -16.25 11.51
N VAL A 165 7.93 -15.04 11.03
CA VAL A 165 9.11 -14.65 10.26
C VAL A 165 10.01 -13.81 11.15
N GLU A 166 11.18 -14.33 11.49
CA GLU A 166 12.21 -13.54 12.17
C GLU A 166 13.06 -12.80 11.13
N ALA A 167 13.00 -11.47 11.17
CA ALA A 167 13.78 -10.59 10.33
C ALA A 167 14.49 -9.52 11.17
N GLY A 168 15.63 -9.07 10.70
CA GLY A 168 16.33 -7.88 11.17
C GLY A 168 16.19 -6.74 10.17
N LEU A 169 16.52 -5.53 10.63
CA LEU A 169 16.61 -4.34 9.80
C LEU A 169 18.04 -3.84 9.76
N GLU A 170 18.54 -3.61 8.56
CA GLU A 170 19.87 -3.07 8.31
C GLU A 170 19.77 -1.69 7.67
N ALA A 171 20.86 -0.92 7.75
CA ALA A 171 20.94 0.35 7.06
C ALA A 171 20.74 0.16 5.54
N SER A 172 19.83 0.94 4.98
CA SER A 172 19.66 1.03 3.53
C SER A 172 20.87 1.73 2.91
N PRO A 173 21.36 1.28 1.75
CA PRO A 173 22.38 2.02 1.00
C PRO A 173 21.79 3.28 0.32
N PHE A 174 20.47 3.43 0.34
CA PHE A 174 19.73 4.54 -0.23
C PHE A 174 19.12 5.41 0.87
N ALA A 175 19.11 6.71 0.63
CA ALA A 175 18.54 7.71 1.53
C ALA A 175 17.10 8.08 1.17
N THR A 176 16.73 8.00 -0.12
CA THR A 176 15.40 8.43 -0.59
C THR A 176 14.94 7.61 -1.79
N ALA A 177 13.64 7.64 -2.07
CA ALA A 177 12.99 6.95 -3.18
C ALA A 177 12.10 7.93 -3.98
N ARG A 178 12.12 7.83 -5.31
CA ARG A 178 11.29 8.64 -6.22
C ARG A 178 10.64 7.76 -7.27
N TRP A 179 9.33 7.89 -7.45
CA TRP A 179 8.64 7.21 -8.55
C TRP A 179 8.98 7.88 -9.87
N LEU A 180 9.36 7.08 -10.86
CA LEU A 180 9.68 7.58 -12.19
C LEU A 180 8.43 7.60 -13.06
N LYS A 181 8.24 8.71 -13.78
CA LYS A 181 7.23 8.83 -14.83
C LYS A 181 7.86 9.42 -16.07
N GLY A 182 7.49 8.93 -17.24
CA GLY A 182 7.97 9.42 -18.53
C GLY A 182 7.63 8.43 -19.64
N ASP A 183 8.08 8.74 -20.85
CA ASP A 183 7.89 7.87 -22.00
C ASP A 183 8.69 6.57 -21.86
N ALA A 184 8.16 5.47 -22.40
CA ALA A 184 8.76 4.14 -22.29
C ALA A 184 10.22 4.11 -22.75
N LYS A 185 10.55 4.83 -23.84
CA LYS A 185 11.92 4.91 -24.36
C LYS A 185 12.88 5.58 -23.38
N ALA A 186 12.46 6.68 -22.75
CA ALA A 186 13.28 7.41 -21.78
C ALA A 186 13.50 6.57 -20.50
N LEU A 187 12.46 5.87 -20.05
CA LEU A 187 12.58 4.93 -18.92
C LEU A 187 13.56 3.80 -19.23
N GLU A 188 13.47 3.17 -20.42
CA GLU A 188 14.41 2.12 -20.83
C GLU A 188 15.85 2.62 -20.92
N GLU A 189 16.08 3.83 -21.40
CA GLU A 189 17.41 4.44 -21.44
C GLU A 189 17.95 4.70 -20.04
N PHE A 190 17.11 5.23 -19.13
CA PHE A 190 17.48 5.44 -17.73
C PHE A 190 17.79 4.12 -17.01
N GLU A 191 17.00 3.08 -17.25
CA GLU A 191 17.20 1.75 -16.68
C GLU A 191 18.57 1.15 -17.02
N LYS A 192 19.03 1.31 -18.26
CA LYS A 192 20.31 0.75 -18.71
C LYS A 192 21.49 1.23 -17.88
N PHE A 193 21.49 2.50 -17.46
CA PHE A 193 22.59 3.10 -16.72
C PHE A 193 22.40 3.07 -15.20
N ASN A 194 21.16 3.11 -14.72
CA ASN A 194 20.86 3.26 -13.29
C ASN A 194 20.32 1.99 -12.61
N ARG A 195 20.36 0.84 -13.28
CA ARG A 195 19.81 -0.45 -12.79
C ARG A 195 20.14 -0.81 -11.33
N SER A 196 21.33 -0.49 -10.84
CA SER A 196 21.73 -0.75 -9.44
C SER A 196 20.95 0.08 -8.40
N ASN A 197 20.40 1.21 -8.82
CA ASN A 197 19.66 2.17 -8.01
C ASN A 197 18.17 2.14 -8.35
N LEU A 198 17.71 1.10 -9.04
CA LEU A 198 16.31 0.93 -9.41
C LEU A 198 15.67 -0.18 -8.60
N ALA A 199 14.41 0.05 -8.26
CA ALA A 199 13.54 -0.91 -7.62
C ALA A 199 12.14 -0.80 -8.23
N LYS A 200 11.35 -1.84 -8.03
CA LYS A 200 9.90 -1.79 -8.24
C LYS A 200 9.20 -1.68 -6.90
N ASP A 201 8.16 -0.87 -6.83
CA ASP A 201 7.26 -0.91 -5.69
C ASP A 201 6.35 -2.16 -5.76
N ARG A 202 5.44 -2.29 -4.79
CA ARG A 202 4.49 -3.39 -4.74
C ARG A 202 3.60 -3.50 -6.00
N ASP A 203 3.21 -2.37 -6.59
CA ASP A 203 2.34 -2.35 -7.78
C ASP A 203 3.13 -2.59 -9.08
N GLY A 204 4.46 -2.68 -8.99
CA GLY A 204 5.36 -2.89 -10.12
C GLY A 204 5.85 -1.59 -10.75
N ASP A 205 5.52 -0.43 -10.18
CA ASP A 205 5.97 0.86 -10.70
C ASP A 205 7.45 1.07 -10.41
N LEU A 206 8.13 1.69 -11.37
CA LEU A 206 9.56 1.91 -11.30
C LEU A 206 9.91 3.04 -10.32
N VAL A 207 10.87 2.76 -9.44
CA VAL A 207 11.32 3.65 -8.38
C VAL A 207 12.82 3.81 -8.45
N PHE A 208 13.27 5.06 -8.52
CA PHE A 208 14.66 5.43 -8.35
C PHE A 208 15.01 5.57 -6.87
N MET A 209 15.93 4.74 -6.42
CA MET A 209 16.45 4.68 -5.06
C MET A 209 17.78 5.45 -5.02
N ALA A 210 17.74 6.67 -4.51
CA ALA A 210 18.89 7.57 -4.53
C ALA A 210 19.70 7.49 -3.24
N LYS A 211 21.03 7.61 -3.37
CA LYS A 211 21.95 7.58 -2.21
C LYS A 211 21.89 8.85 -1.37
N SER A 212 21.45 9.96 -1.98
CA SER A 212 21.30 11.25 -1.34
C SER A 212 20.26 12.11 -2.08
N PRO A 213 19.75 13.20 -1.48
CA PRO A 213 18.91 14.17 -2.20
C PRO A 213 19.62 14.82 -3.39
N TRP A 214 20.94 15.02 -3.32
CA TRP A 214 21.72 15.58 -4.43
C TRP A 214 21.74 14.66 -5.66
N ASP A 215 21.80 13.34 -5.45
CA ASP A 215 21.75 12.33 -6.51
C ASP A 215 20.40 12.38 -7.26
N VAL A 216 19.30 12.71 -6.57
CA VAL A 216 18.00 12.94 -7.22
C VAL A 216 18.07 14.13 -8.16
N ASN A 217 18.51 15.30 -7.66
CA ASN A 217 18.58 16.52 -8.47
C ASN A 217 19.49 16.35 -9.68
N TYR A 218 20.64 15.68 -9.52
CA TYR A 218 21.56 15.41 -10.62
C TYR A 218 20.91 14.57 -11.73
N GLN A 219 20.12 13.55 -11.36
CA GLN A 219 19.41 12.73 -12.34
C GLN A 219 18.23 13.46 -12.97
N GLU A 220 17.52 14.31 -12.21
CA GLU A 220 16.47 15.18 -12.74
C GLU A 220 17.03 16.15 -13.81
N GLU A 221 18.18 16.79 -13.55
CA GLU A 221 18.82 17.70 -14.50
C GLU A 221 19.30 16.99 -15.77
N LYS A 222 19.79 15.75 -15.63
CA LYS A 222 20.35 14.97 -16.75
C LYS A 222 19.28 14.31 -17.63
N ASN A 223 18.10 14.04 -17.07
CA ASN A 223 17.00 13.36 -17.75
C ASN A 223 15.71 14.22 -17.64
N PRO A 224 15.68 15.40 -18.28
CA PRO A 224 14.57 16.35 -18.14
C PRO A 224 13.22 15.83 -18.69
N GLU A 225 13.26 14.78 -19.51
CA GLU A 225 12.08 14.06 -20.01
C GLU A 225 11.44 13.12 -18.98
N LEU A 226 12.13 12.85 -17.86
CA LEU A 226 11.64 12.03 -16.77
C LEU A 226 11.21 12.90 -15.58
N THR A 227 10.11 12.51 -14.96
CA THR A 227 9.64 13.10 -13.70
C THR A 227 9.97 12.17 -12.54
N PHE A 228 10.60 12.72 -11.51
CA PHE A 228 10.97 12.02 -10.28
C PHE A 228 10.03 12.48 -9.16
N SER A 229 8.96 11.73 -8.92
CA SER A 229 7.93 12.14 -7.98
C SER A 229 8.18 11.65 -6.55
N ALA A 230 8.02 12.55 -5.58
CA ALA A 230 7.97 12.19 -4.16
C ALA A 230 6.59 11.69 -3.72
N THR A 231 5.58 11.73 -4.59
CA THR A 231 4.24 11.21 -4.31
C THR A 231 3.71 10.37 -5.47
N LYS A 232 2.90 9.37 -5.16
CA LYS A 232 2.21 8.54 -6.14
C LYS A 232 0.75 8.42 -5.77
N GLU A 233 -0.15 8.73 -6.70
CA GLU A 233 -1.56 8.39 -6.52
C GLU A 233 -1.73 6.86 -6.53
N ARG A 234 -2.48 6.34 -5.56
CA ARG A 234 -2.89 4.93 -5.49
C ARG A 234 -4.04 4.66 -6.44
#